data_AF-A0A3B9Y7I0-F1
#
_entry.id   AF-A0A3B9Y7I0-F1
#
_cell.length_a   1.000
_cell.length_b   1.000
_cell.length_c   1.000
_cell.angle_alpha   90.00
_cell.angle_beta   90.00
_cell.angle_gamma   90.00
#
_symmetry.space_group_name_H-M   'P 1'
#
loop_
_entity.id
_entity.type
_entity.pdbx_description
1 polymer ?
#
loop_
_entity_poly.entity_id
_entity_poly.type
_entity_poly.pdbx_seq_one_letter_code
_entity_poly.pdbx_strand_id
1 'polypeptide(L)'
;MILLIVLALLMMSGFGLIYYSTIYHPNQLHMQATATAQTLQTREAQATATANTEATGTAVAIANATATAQAQATANVIATTTALQNIYTSATNGSPALHDSLSANTGSNWEEDQAQGGGGCAFTGGAYHASIDQKGFYFACAAQNTNFSNFAYQVQMTITKGDAGGVFFRGNRSASKFYLLSIARDGTYDLFVSKDQNHSTDLSFGNSSAIKQSLGQANLITVILRGNTIYFYVNKQYAGSVNDSTYKSGQIGVFVDAHTTATDVAFTNAQVWKL
;
A
#
# COMPACT_ATOMS: atom_id res chain seq x y z
N MET A 1 -23.21 -91.05 68.50
CA MET A 1 -22.13 -90.04 68.50
C MET A 1 -21.72 -89.62 67.07
N ILE A 2 -21.54 -90.56 66.13
CA ILE A 2 -21.09 -90.27 64.74
C ILE A 2 -22.07 -89.37 63.95
N LEU A 3 -23.39 -89.56 64.06
CA LEU A 3 -24.39 -88.78 63.31
C LEU A 3 -24.39 -87.27 63.64
N LEU A 4 -24.16 -86.91 64.91
CA LEU A 4 -24.06 -85.52 65.36
C LEU A 4 -22.81 -84.83 64.82
N ILE A 5 -21.71 -85.57 64.67
CA ILE A 5 -20.46 -85.07 64.09
C ILE A 5 -20.66 -84.78 62.58
N VAL A 6 -21.37 -85.66 61.87
CA VAL A 6 -21.68 -85.47 60.43
C VAL A 6 -22.60 -84.27 60.19
N LEU A 7 -23.63 -84.08 61.03
CA LEU A 7 -24.53 -82.92 60.95
C LEU A 7 -23.81 -81.59 61.26
N ALA A 8 -22.90 -81.58 62.24
CA ALA A 8 -22.10 -80.40 62.55
C ALA A 8 -21.14 -80.04 61.40
N LEU A 9 -20.53 -81.04 60.76
CA LEU A 9 -19.69 -80.83 59.58
C LEU A 9 -20.48 -80.32 58.37
N LEU A 10 -21.71 -80.81 58.17
CA LEU A 10 -22.60 -80.31 57.11
C LEU A 10 -23.01 -78.86 57.34
N MET A 11 -23.37 -78.47 58.57
CA MET A 11 -23.69 -77.08 58.89
C MET A 11 -22.48 -76.14 58.75
N MET A 12 -21.28 -76.58 59.15
CA MET A 12 -20.03 -75.84 58.93
C MET A 12 -19.71 -75.69 57.44
N SER A 13 -19.94 -76.73 56.63
CA SER A 13 -19.75 -76.68 55.18
C SER A 13 -20.76 -75.76 54.48
N GLY A 14 -22.03 -75.76 54.95
CA GLY A 14 -23.09 -74.89 54.44
C GLY A 14 -22.84 -73.42 54.78
N PHE A 15 -22.44 -73.12 56.01
CA PHE A 15 -22.02 -71.77 56.41
C PHE A 15 -20.78 -71.30 55.64
N GLY A 16 -19.81 -72.18 55.41
CA GLY A 16 -18.62 -71.90 54.60
C GLY A 16 -18.99 -71.55 53.15
N LEU A 17 -19.89 -72.32 52.53
CA LEU A 17 -20.40 -72.06 51.18
C LEU A 17 -21.20 -70.75 51.09
N ILE A 18 -22.05 -70.45 52.07
CA ILE A 18 -22.81 -69.18 52.13
C ILE A 18 -21.87 -67.99 52.33
N TYR A 19 -20.90 -68.07 53.25
CA TYR A 19 -19.90 -67.03 53.45
C TYR A 19 -19.04 -66.81 52.20
N TYR A 20 -18.62 -67.90 51.55
CA TYR A 20 -17.85 -67.83 50.32
C TYR A 20 -18.65 -67.19 49.17
N SER A 21 -19.91 -67.60 48.97
CA SER A 21 -20.75 -67.12 47.86
C SER A 21 -21.35 -65.73 48.08
N THR A 22 -21.65 -65.34 49.32
CA THR A 22 -22.33 -64.06 49.62
C THR A 22 -21.38 -62.96 50.10
N ILE A 23 -20.19 -63.29 50.61
CA ILE A 23 -19.24 -62.31 51.14
C ILE A 23 -17.91 -62.37 50.39
N TYR A 24 -17.23 -63.52 50.35
CA TYR A 24 -15.84 -63.59 49.88
C TYR A 24 -15.72 -63.42 48.36
N HIS A 25 -16.47 -64.19 47.58
CA HIS A 25 -16.46 -64.13 46.11
C HIS A 25 -16.95 -62.79 45.56
N PRO A 26 -18.09 -62.21 46.01
CA PRO A 26 -18.52 -60.89 45.57
C PRO A 26 -17.58 -59.76 45.99
N ASN A 27 -16.89 -59.84 47.13
CA ASN A 27 -15.83 -58.88 47.47
C ASN A 27 -14.63 -58.97 46.52
N GLN A 28 -14.21 -60.18 46.14
CA GLN A 28 -13.15 -60.34 45.13
C GLN A 28 -13.55 -59.73 43.78
N LEU A 29 -14.79 -59.97 43.33
CA LEU A 29 -15.32 -59.36 42.10
C LEU A 29 -15.39 -57.82 42.21
N HIS A 30 -15.79 -57.27 43.37
CA HIS A 30 -15.79 -55.83 43.60
C HIS A 30 -14.38 -55.23 43.57
N MET A 31 -13.40 -55.87 44.21
CA MET A 31 -12.01 -55.42 44.16
C MET A 31 -11.46 -55.44 42.72
N GLN A 32 -11.77 -56.49 41.96
CA GLN A 32 -11.35 -56.63 40.57
C GLN A 32 -12.04 -55.62 39.64
N ALA A 33 -13.34 -55.37 39.84
CA ALA A 33 -14.09 -54.35 39.12
C ALA A 33 -13.57 -52.93 39.43
N THR A 34 -13.24 -52.66 40.70
CA THR A 34 -12.68 -51.37 41.14
C THR A 34 -11.30 -51.13 40.53
N ALA A 35 -10.42 -52.13 40.54
CA ALA A 35 -9.10 -52.04 39.92
C ALA A 35 -9.19 -51.81 38.40
N THR A 36 -10.15 -52.46 37.74
CA THR A 36 -10.42 -52.27 36.30
C THR A 36 -10.93 -50.86 36.01
N ALA A 37 -11.89 -50.37 36.81
CA ALA A 37 -12.43 -49.01 36.68
C ALA A 37 -11.35 -47.94 36.90
N GLN A 38 -10.50 -48.09 37.93
CA GLN A 38 -9.38 -47.19 38.18
C GLN A 38 -8.37 -47.16 37.02
N THR A 39 -8.09 -48.32 36.42
CA THR A 39 -7.18 -48.42 35.27
C THR A 39 -7.76 -47.70 34.04
N LEU A 40 -9.06 -47.88 33.76
CA LEU A 40 -9.73 -47.19 32.66
C LEU A 40 -9.77 -45.67 32.88
N GLN A 41 -10.11 -45.22 34.09
CA GLN A 41 -10.13 -43.80 34.44
C GLN A 41 -8.73 -43.15 34.32
N THR A 42 -7.67 -43.88 34.71
CA THR A 42 -6.30 -43.41 34.56
C THR A 42 -5.89 -43.31 33.08
N ARG A 43 -6.28 -44.28 32.24
CA ARG A 43 -6.03 -44.23 30.79
C ARG A 43 -6.76 -43.06 30.12
N GLU A 44 -8.02 -42.81 30.49
CA GLU A 44 -8.79 -41.66 29.98
C GLU A 44 -8.16 -40.33 30.41
N ALA A 45 -7.73 -40.20 31.66
CA ALA A 45 -7.05 -39.01 32.15
C ALA A 45 -5.71 -38.78 31.42
N GLN A 46 -4.93 -39.84 31.18
CA GLN A 46 -3.68 -39.78 30.41
C GLN A 46 -3.92 -39.42 28.94
N ALA A 47 -4.93 -40.02 28.30
CA ALA A 47 -5.30 -39.70 26.93
C ALA A 47 -5.75 -38.23 26.80
N THR A 48 -6.56 -37.76 27.75
CA THR A 48 -7.01 -36.35 27.80
C THR A 48 -5.84 -35.40 28.03
N ALA A 49 -4.91 -35.72 28.94
CA ALA A 49 -3.72 -34.90 29.17
C ALA A 49 -2.80 -34.84 27.94
N THR A 50 -2.66 -35.97 27.22
CA THR A 50 -1.88 -36.04 25.98
C THR A 50 -2.54 -35.20 24.89
N ALA A 51 -3.84 -35.37 24.66
CA ALA A 51 -4.60 -34.57 23.68
C ALA A 51 -4.55 -33.07 24.00
N ASN A 52 -4.65 -32.68 25.28
CA ASN A 52 -4.51 -31.28 25.69
C ASN A 52 -3.10 -30.73 25.44
N THR A 53 -2.06 -31.54 25.66
CA THR A 53 -0.66 -31.15 25.40
C THR A 53 -0.41 -30.99 23.90
N GLU A 54 -0.91 -31.91 23.08
CA GLU A 54 -0.81 -31.85 21.61
C GLU A 54 -1.59 -30.66 21.06
N ALA A 55 -2.81 -30.42 21.54
CA ALA A 55 -3.62 -29.27 21.15
C ALA A 55 -2.94 -27.95 21.54
N THR A 56 -2.38 -27.87 22.76
CA THR A 56 -1.64 -26.69 23.22
C THR A 56 -0.36 -26.46 22.40
N GLY A 57 0.42 -27.52 22.15
CA GLY A 57 1.63 -27.45 21.32
C GLY A 57 1.32 -27.02 19.88
N THR A 58 0.23 -27.52 19.31
CA THR A 58 -0.25 -27.12 17.98
C THR A 58 -0.69 -25.66 17.97
N ALA A 59 -1.47 -25.22 18.97
CA ALA A 59 -1.91 -23.82 19.08
C ALA A 59 -0.71 -22.86 19.22
N VAL A 60 0.29 -23.20 20.03
CA VAL A 60 1.53 -22.41 20.18
C VAL A 60 2.32 -22.40 18.88
N ALA A 61 2.45 -23.53 18.18
CA ALA A 61 3.14 -23.59 16.90
C ALA A 61 2.47 -22.71 15.84
N ILE A 62 1.13 -22.73 15.76
CA ILE A 62 0.36 -21.88 14.84
C ILE A 62 0.51 -20.40 15.20
N ALA A 63 0.45 -20.05 16.50
CA ALA A 63 0.64 -18.68 16.95
C ALA A 63 2.03 -18.15 16.59
N ASN A 64 3.08 -18.95 16.81
CA ASN A 64 4.46 -18.60 16.47
C ASN A 64 4.67 -18.46 14.96
N ALA A 65 4.11 -19.37 14.17
CA ALA A 65 4.15 -19.30 12.71
C ALA A 65 3.46 -18.03 12.18
N THR A 66 2.28 -17.70 12.74
CA THR A 66 1.52 -16.50 12.38
C THR A 66 2.28 -15.22 12.74
N ALA A 67 2.84 -15.15 13.95
CA ALA A 67 3.64 -14.01 14.38
C ALA A 67 4.88 -13.80 13.49
N THR A 68 5.55 -14.89 13.10
CA THR A 68 6.70 -14.84 12.21
C THR A 68 6.31 -14.34 10.82
N ALA A 69 5.20 -14.84 10.26
CA ALA A 69 4.71 -14.40 8.96
C ALA A 69 4.31 -12.90 8.97
N GLN A 70 3.65 -12.43 10.03
CA GLN A 70 3.32 -11.01 10.21
C GLN A 70 4.56 -10.13 10.34
N ALA A 71 5.57 -10.57 11.09
CA ALA A 71 6.84 -9.85 11.23
C ALA A 71 7.58 -9.74 9.89
N GLN A 72 7.63 -10.82 9.12
CA GLN A 72 8.25 -10.82 7.78
C GLN A 72 7.50 -9.91 6.80
N ALA A 73 6.16 -9.98 6.78
CA ALA A 73 5.35 -9.10 5.94
C ALA A 73 5.59 -7.62 6.29
N THR A 74 5.63 -7.29 7.58
CA THR A 74 5.90 -5.93 8.06
C THR A 74 7.30 -5.47 7.66
N ALA A 75 8.33 -6.31 7.84
CA ALA A 75 9.71 -6.01 7.45
C ALA A 75 9.83 -5.72 5.95
N ASN A 76 9.15 -6.50 5.10
CA ASN A 76 9.16 -6.32 3.65
C ASN A 76 8.50 -4.99 3.22
N VAL A 77 7.38 -4.61 3.86
CA VAL A 77 6.71 -3.32 3.61
C VAL A 77 7.60 -2.16 4.01
N ILE A 78 8.26 -2.24 5.17
CA ILE A 78 9.19 -1.20 5.64
C ILE A 78 10.37 -1.08 4.67
N ALA A 79 11.00 -2.19 4.30
CA ALA A 79 12.14 -2.19 3.37
C ALA A 79 11.78 -1.57 2.01
N THR A 80 10.61 -1.92 1.46
CA THR A 80 10.12 -1.37 0.19
C THR A 80 9.85 0.14 0.31
N THR A 81 9.18 0.56 1.37
CA THR A 81 8.88 1.98 1.63
C THR A 81 10.17 2.80 1.77
N THR A 82 11.15 2.29 2.52
CA THR A 82 12.47 2.92 2.65
C THR A 82 13.20 3.01 1.32
N ALA A 83 13.18 1.96 0.50
CA ALA A 83 13.81 1.98 -0.82
C ALA A 83 13.19 3.03 -1.76
N LEU A 84 11.85 3.11 -1.78
CA LEU A 84 11.12 4.11 -2.57
C LEU A 84 11.36 5.54 -2.07
N GLN A 85 11.48 5.74 -0.76
CA GLN A 85 11.84 7.04 -0.22
C GLN A 85 13.28 7.41 -0.56
N ASN A 86 14.21 6.45 -0.52
CA ASN A 86 15.62 6.67 -0.89
C ASN A 86 15.78 7.10 -2.35
N ILE A 87 14.91 6.63 -3.26
CA ILE A 87 14.87 7.13 -4.64
C ILE A 87 14.58 8.63 -4.67
N TYR A 88 13.58 9.08 -3.91
CA TYR A 88 13.24 10.51 -3.80
C TYR A 88 14.41 11.30 -3.21
N THR A 89 14.89 10.93 -2.02
CA THR A 89 15.95 11.69 -1.34
C THR A 89 17.23 11.74 -2.13
N SER A 90 17.63 10.65 -2.80
CA SER A 90 18.82 10.65 -3.65
C SER A 90 18.65 11.51 -4.90
N ALA A 91 17.48 11.47 -5.54
CA ALA A 91 17.24 12.19 -6.79
C ALA A 91 17.06 13.70 -6.60
N THR A 92 16.63 14.14 -5.42
CA THR A 92 16.48 15.58 -5.08
C THR A 92 17.58 16.07 -4.13
N ASN A 93 18.73 15.39 -4.08
CA ASN A 93 19.84 15.79 -3.22
C ASN A 93 20.73 16.84 -3.91
N GLY A 94 21.33 17.73 -3.13
CA GLY A 94 22.24 18.76 -3.62
C GLY A 94 21.54 19.89 -4.38
N SER A 95 22.35 20.71 -5.07
CA SER A 95 21.85 21.87 -5.81
C SER A 95 21.15 21.47 -7.11
N PRO A 96 19.93 21.96 -7.37
CA PRO A 96 19.25 21.67 -8.61
C PRO A 96 19.96 22.35 -9.80
N ALA A 97 19.93 21.69 -10.95
CA ALA A 97 20.43 22.20 -12.22
C ALA A 97 19.53 23.31 -12.82
N LEU A 98 18.24 23.30 -12.46
CA LEU A 98 17.30 24.39 -12.73
C LEU A 98 16.60 24.75 -11.42
N HIS A 99 16.58 26.04 -11.09
CA HIS A 99 15.83 26.57 -9.96
C HIS A 99 15.08 27.82 -10.42
N ASP A 100 13.77 27.71 -10.57
CA ASP A 100 12.91 28.76 -11.09
C ASP A 100 11.80 29.05 -10.07
N SER A 101 11.71 30.30 -9.59
CA SER A 101 10.66 30.68 -8.65
C SER A 101 9.27 30.59 -9.28
N LEU A 102 9.20 30.69 -10.61
CA LEU A 102 7.98 30.89 -11.39
C LEU A 102 7.22 32.17 -11.02
N SER A 103 7.91 33.20 -10.55
CA SER A 103 7.30 34.50 -10.23
C SER A 103 7.30 35.48 -11.39
N ALA A 104 8.13 35.24 -12.40
CA ALA A 104 8.23 36.00 -13.64
C ALA A 104 8.95 35.14 -14.69
N ASN A 105 8.84 35.52 -15.95
CA ASN A 105 9.57 34.82 -17.00
C ASN A 105 11.08 35.10 -16.89
N THR A 106 11.88 34.04 -16.92
CA THR A 106 13.34 34.12 -16.78
C THR A 106 14.02 33.24 -17.85
N GLY A 107 15.23 32.72 -17.59
CA GLY A 107 16.04 31.98 -18.56
C GLY A 107 15.39 30.70 -19.11
N SER A 108 14.41 30.12 -18.40
CA SER A 108 13.67 28.92 -18.81
C SER A 108 12.71 29.18 -19.99
N ASN A 109 12.35 30.45 -20.25
CA ASN A 109 11.41 30.89 -21.29
C ASN A 109 10.07 30.13 -21.21
N TRP A 110 9.36 30.30 -20.10
CA TRP A 110 8.02 29.74 -19.93
C TRP A 110 7.05 30.41 -20.90
N GLU A 111 6.15 29.63 -21.49
CA GLU A 111 5.17 30.16 -22.45
C GLU A 111 4.23 31.18 -21.80
N GLU A 112 3.93 32.26 -22.52
CA GLU A 112 2.90 33.23 -22.14
C GLU A 112 1.93 33.35 -23.32
N ASP A 113 1.06 32.34 -23.46
CA ASP A 113 0.17 32.17 -24.59
C ASP A 113 -1.31 32.10 -24.15
N GLN A 114 -2.21 32.11 -25.12
CA GLN A 114 -3.64 32.04 -24.91
C GLN A 114 -4.17 30.73 -25.47
N ALA A 115 -4.98 30.03 -24.67
CA ALA A 115 -5.64 28.83 -25.12
C ALA A 115 -6.84 29.17 -26.01
N GLN A 116 -7.10 28.35 -27.04
CA GLN A 116 -8.27 28.54 -27.92
C GLN A 116 -9.61 28.50 -27.16
N GLY A 117 -9.65 27.78 -26.02
CA GLY A 117 -10.81 27.67 -25.13
C GLY A 117 -10.88 28.72 -24.01
N GLY A 118 -10.10 29.81 -24.10
CA GLY A 118 -9.97 30.82 -23.03
C GLY A 118 -8.97 30.40 -21.94
N GLY A 119 -8.37 31.37 -21.26
CA GLY A 119 -7.23 31.14 -20.38
C GLY A 119 -5.92 31.03 -21.15
N GLY A 120 -5.02 30.15 -20.70
CA GLY A 120 -3.66 30.01 -21.22
C GLY A 120 -2.63 30.03 -20.10
N CYS A 121 -1.42 30.49 -20.43
CA CYS A 121 -0.29 30.52 -19.51
C CYS A 121 0.14 31.97 -19.27
N ALA A 122 0.32 32.37 -18.00
CA ALA A 122 0.77 33.73 -17.69
C ALA A 122 1.41 33.83 -16.30
N PHE A 123 2.32 34.78 -16.12
CA PHE A 123 2.79 35.18 -14.79
C PHE A 123 1.86 36.21 -14.18
N THR A 124 1.26 35.89 -13.03
CA THR A 124 0.39 36.79 -12.30
C THR A 124 0.39 36.47 -10.81
N GLY A 125 0.19 37.47 -9.96
CA GLY A 125 0.14 37.27 -8.51
C GLY A 125 1.43 36.67 -7.89
N GLY A 126 2.57 36.76 -8.58
CA GLY A 126 3.84 36.18 -8.13
C GLY A 126 3.96 34.66 -8.38
N ALA A 127 3.10 34.08 -9.21
CA ALA A 127 3.13 32.68 -9.61
C ALA A 127 2.93 32.55 -11.14
N TYR A 128 3.23 31.37 -11.67
CA TYR A 128 2.92 31.02 -13.04
C TYR A 128 1.59 30.27 -13.07
N HIS A 129 0.62 30.81 -13.81
CA HIS A 129 -0.71 30.28 -13.90
C HIS A 129 -0.91 29.53 -15.21
N ALA A 130 -1.48 28.34 -15.12
CA ALA A 130 -2.09 27.65 -16.25
C ALA A 130 -3.60 27.62 -16.03
N SER A 131 -4.36 28.10 -17.00
CA SER A 131 -5.82 28.18 -16.93
C SER A 131 -6.48 27.74 -18.22
N ILE A 132 -7.70 27.19 -18.11
CA ILE A 132 -8.54 26.86 -19.25
C ILE A 132 -10.00 27.07 -18.85
N ASP A 133 -10.71 27.89 -19.60
CA ASP A 133 -12.12 28.24 -19.29
C ASP A 133 -13.09 27.20 -19.84
N GLN A 134 -12.75 26.60 -20.97
CA GLN A 134 -13.56 25.58 -21.62
C GLN A 134 -13.42 24.22 -20.93
N LYS A 135 -14.53 23.68 -20.43
CA LYS A 135 -14.59 22.34 -19.85
C LYS A 135 -14.38 21.24 -20.90
N GLY A 136 -13.85 20.09 -20.47
CA GLY A 136 -13.48 18.95 -21.30
C GLY A 136 -12.15 19.12 -22.02
N PHE A 137 -11.35 20.13 -21.65
CA PHE A 137 -10.06 20.42 -22.25
C PHE A 137 -8.99 20.58 -21.18
N TYR A 138 -7.77 20.19 -21.56
CA TYR A 138 -6.56 20.52 -20.82
C TYR A 138 -5.68 21.45 -21.67
N PHE A 139 -4.80 22.19 -21.00
CA PHE A 139 -3.83 23.05 -21.65
C PHE A 139 -2.47 22.92 -20.98
N ALA A 140 -1.42 22.75 -21.78
CA ALA A 140 -0.05 22.58 -21.32
C ALA A 140 0.79 23.83 -21.62
N CYS A 141 1.69 24.15 -20.70
CA CYS A 141 2.54 25.33 -20.69
C CYS A 141 4.00 24.91 -20.55
N ALA A 142 4.81 25.12 -21.58
CA ALA A 142 6.18 24.63 -21.65
C ALA A 142 7.22 25.63 -21.12
N ALA A 143 8.26 25.11 -20.48
CA ALA A 143 9.53 25.82 -20.34
C ALA A 143 10.36 25.58 -21.61
N GLN A 144 10.31 26.50 -22.56
CA GLN A 144 10.79 26.29 -23.93
C GLN A 144 12.29 26.01 -24.02
N ASN A 145 13.10 26.60 -23.13
CA ASN A 145 14.55 26.45 -23.11
C ASN A 145 15.03 25.26 -22.27
N THR A 146 14.23 24.19 -22.17
CA THR A 146 14.57 23.01 -21.36
C THR A 146 14.65 21.74 -22.22
N ASN A 147 15.58 20.84 -21.86
CA ASN A 147 15.66 19.51 -22.42
C ASN A 147 16.37 18.58 -21.43
N PHE A 148 15.63 17.63 -20.85
CA PHE A 148 16.14 16.71 -19.84
C PHE A 148 15.83 15.26 -20.19
N SER A 149 16.72 14.33 -19.84
CA SER A 149 16.57 12.89 -20.07
C SER A 149 16.34 12.11 -18.78
N ASN A 150 17.38 11.91 -17.96
CA ASN A 150 17.31 11.39 -16.60
C ASN A 150 17.37 12.56 -15.61
N PHE A 151 16.30 12.76 -14.86
CA PHE A 151 16.15 13.91 -13.98
C PHE A 151 15.09 13.67 -12.91
N ALA A 152 15.16 14.42 -11.82
CA ALA A 152 14.02 14.69 -10.95
C ALA A 152 13.46 16.07 -11.29
N TYR A 153 12.15 16.20 -11.51
CA TYR A 153 11.46 17.47 -11.67
C TYR A 153 10.41 17.61 -10.58
N GLN A 154 10.48 18.71 -9.84
CA GLN A 154 9.57 19.05 -8.75
C GLN A 154 8.99 20.45 -8.97
N VAL A 155 7.70 20.62 -8.65
CA VAL A 155 7.05 21.93 -8.65
C VAL A 155 5.98 21.99 -7.56
N GLN A 156 5.79 23.17 -6.98
CA GLN A 156 4.70 23.43 -6.06
C GLN A 156 3.47 23.86 -6.88
N MET A 157 2.40 23.06 -6.81
CA MET A 157 1.14 23.29 -7.52
C MET A 157 0.01 23.61 -6.55
N THR A 158 -0.81 24.61 -6.88
CA THR A 158 -2.01 24.98 -6.12
C THR A 158 -3.19 25.15 -7.08
N ILE A 159 -4.22 24.31 -6.92
CA ILE A 159 -5.48 24.50 -7.65
C ILE A 159 -6.23 25.66 -6.99
N THR A 160 -6.27 26.81 -7.65
CA THR A 160 -6.93 28.04 -7.16
C THR A 160 -8.41 28.02 -7.48
N LYS A 161 -8.79 27.38 -8.59
CA LYS A 161 -10.16 27.23 -9.06
C LYS A 161 -10.27 25.93 -9.86
N GLY A 162 -11.38 25.22 -9.71
CA GLY A 162 -11.76 24.12 -10.60
C GLY A 162 -11.25 22.73 -10.19
N ASP A 163 -10.77 21.95 -11.16
CA ASP A 163 -10.75 20.50 -11.11
C ASP A 163 -9.35 19.90 -10.85
N ALA A 164 -8.42 20.08 -11.79
CA ALA A 164 -7.15 19.35 -11.79
C ALA A 164 -6.01 20.09 -12.49
N GLY A 165 -4.78 19.61 -12.26
CA GLY A 165 -3.59 20.09 -12.94
C GLY A 165 -2.39 19.23 -12.63
N GLY A 166 -1.23 19.60 -13.17
CA GLY A 166 0.00 18.89 -12.87
C GLY A 166 1.17 19.29 -13.74
N VAL A 167 1.98 18.30 -14.07
CA VAL A 167 3.22 18.48 -14.83
C VAL A 167 3.25 17.64 -16.09
N PHE A 168 3.92 18.12 -17.12
CA PHE A 168 4.38 17.29 -18.23
C PHE A 168 5.91 17.26 -18.29
N PHE A 169 6.46 16.19 -18.86
CA PHE A 169 7.89 15.96 -18.88
C PHE A 169 8.32 15.09 -20.08
N ARG A 170 9.61 15.22 -20.43
CA ARG A 170 10.18 14.66 -21.67
C ARG A 170 9.35 15.04 -22.90
N GLY A 171 8.91 16.29 -22.93
CA GLY A 171 7.90 16.77 -23.86
C GLY A 171 8.44 17.52 -25.07
N ASN A 172 7.58 17.62 -26.08
CA ASN A 172 7.60 18.61 -27.15
C ASN A 172 6.19 19.16 -27.25
N ARG A 173 5.99 20.37 -26.72
CA ARG A 173 4.67 20.99 -26.61
C ARG A 173 4.04 21.30 -27.96
N SER A 174 4.83 21.74 -28.94
CA SER A 174 4.35 22.08 -30.28
C SER A 174 3.87 20.86 -31.06
N ALA A 175 4.42 19.67 -30.76
CA ALA A 175 4.01 18.41 -31.38
C ALA A 175 2.92 17.65 -30.59
N SER A 176 2.50 18.17 -29.43
CA SER A 176 1.66 17.45 -28.45
C SER A 176 2.22 16.06 -28.12
N LYS A 177 3.51 16.01 -27.77
CA LYS A 177 4.23 14.77 -27.46
C LYS A 177 4.86 14.86 -26.09
N PHE A 178 4.28 14.24 -25.07
CA PHE A 178 4.82 14.31 -23.71
C PHE A 178 4.23 13.21 -22.82
N TYR A 179 4.91 12.92 -21.70
CA TYR A 179 4.25 12.31 -20.55
C TYR A 179 3.60 13.40 -19.71
N LEU A 180 2.47 13.08 -19.08
CA LEU A 180 1.72 14.03 -18.27
C LEU A 180 1.22 13.33 -17.00
N LEU A 181 1.46 13.96 -15.85
CA LEU A 181 0.97 13.50 -14.54
C LEU A 181 0.00 14.54 -13.97
N SER A 182 -1.27 14.19 -13.93
CA SER A 182 -2.37 14.95 -13.31
C SER A 182 -2.60 14.54 -11.88
N ILE A 183 -2.97 15.50 -11.04
CA ILE A 183 -3.68 15.23 -9.78
C ILE A 183 -4.95 16.10 -9.71
N ALA A 184 -6.02 15.51 -9.21
CA ALA A 184 -7.31 16.17 -9.07
C ALA A 184 -7.71 16.34 -7.59
N ARG A 185 -8.69 17.22 -7.35
CA ARG A 185 -9.17 17.53 -6.00
C ARG A 185 -9.90 16.40 -5.29
N ASP A 186 -10.25 15.32 -5.98
CA ASP A 186 -10.81 14.12 -5.34
C ASP A 186 -9.72 13.16 -4.82
N GLY A 187 -8.45 13.49 -4.99
CA GLY A 187 -7.31 12.64 -4.57
C GLY A 187 -6.90 11.61 -5.62
N THR A 188 -7.48 11.67 -6.83
CA THR A 188 -7.04 10.87 -7.95
C THR A 188 -5.79 11.45 -8.60
N TYR A 189 -5.00 10.56 -9.19
CA TYR A 189 -3.94 10.91 -10.12
C TYR A 189 -4.15 10.15 -11.43
N ASP A 190 -3.66 10.74 -12.51
CA ASP A 190 -3.61 10.11 -13.83
C ASP A 190 -2.25 10.39 -14.47
N LEU A 191 -1.62 9.34 -14.97
CA LEU A 191 -0.37 9.39 -15.72
C LEU A 191 -0.61 8.77 -17.09
N PHE A 192 -0.50 9.59 -18.13
CA PHE A 192 -0.62 9.14 -19.51
C PHE A 192 0.50 9.68 -20.39
N VAL A 193 0.64 9.08 -21.57
CA VAL A 193 1.53 9.56 -22.63
C VAL A 193 0.71 10.06 -23.81
N SER A 194 0.91 11.32 -24.19
CA SER A 194 0.37 11.90 -25.43
C SER A 194 1.35 11.67 -26.58
N LYS A 195 0.84 11.09 -27.67
CA LYS A 195 1.59 10.75 -28.89
C LYS A 195 1.43 11.80 -29.99
N ASP A 196 0.30 12.49 -29.97
CA ASP A 196 -0.03 13.68 -30.73
C ASP A 196 -1.31 14.32 -30.15
N GLN A 197 -1.91 15.26 -30.87
CA GLN A 197 -3.11 15.99 -30.44
C GLN A 197 -4.34 15.12 -30.19
N ASN A 198 -4.44 13.94 -30.82
CA ASN A 198 -5.63 13.09 -30.78
C ASN A 198 -5.37 11.69 -30.21
N HIS A 199 -4.10 11.34 -29.96
CA HIS A 199 -3.75 10.01 -29.47
C HIS A 199 -3.01 10.10 -28.13
N SER A 200 -3.59 9.48 -27.10
CA SER A 200 -2.95 9.25 -25.80
C SER A 200 -2.98 7.77 -25.44
N THR A 201 -2.22 7.39 -24.42
CA THR A 201 -2.26 6.07 -23.81
C THR A 201 -2.12 6.23 -22.31
N ASP A 202 -3.10 5.74 -21.56
CA ASP A 202 -3.06 5.74 -20.10
C ASP A 202 -2.00 4.75 -19.61
N LEU A 203 -1.15 5.21 -18.69
CA LEU A 203 -0.07 4.40 -18.13
C LEU A 203 -0.40 3.97 -16.70
N SER A 204 -1.00 4.87 -15.91
CA SER A 204 -1.42 4.56 -14.54
C SER A 204 -2.48 5.55 -14.08
N PHE A 205 -3.54 5.02 -13.48
CA PHE A 205 -4.59 5.79 -12.82
C PHE A 205 -4.80 5.24 -11.40
N GLY A 206 -5.02 6.11 -10.43
CA GLY A 206 -5.23 5.67 -9.06
C GLY A 206 -5.53 6.81 -8.10
N ASN A 207 -5.41 6.52 -6.81
CA ASN A 207 -5.60 7.49 -5.73
C ASN A 207 -4.35 7.57 -4.86
N SER A 208 -4.12 8.75 -4.27
CA SER A 208 -3.08 8.94 -3.27
C SER A 208 -3.59 9.78 -2.11
N SER A 209 -3.49 9.24 -0.89
CA SER A 209 -3.82 9.97 0.34
C SER A 209 -2.87 11.14 0.60
N ALA A 210 -1.75 11.22 -0.11
CA ALA A 210 -0.82 12.34 -0.05
C ALA A 210 -1.38 13.59 -0.73
N ILE A 211 -2.37 13.47 -1.63
CA ILE A 211 -2.94 14.61 -2.36
C ILE A 211 -3.83 15.42 -1.42
N LYS A 212 -3.53 16.71 -1.29
CA LYS A 212 -4.39 17.68 -0.64
C LYS A 212 -5.53 18.05 -1.58
N GLN A 213 -6.76 17.86 -1.10
CA GLN A 213 -7.99 17.93 -1.90
C GLN A 213 -8.67 19.31 -1.88
N SER A 214 -8.37 20.14 -0.88
CA SER A 214 -8.98 21.46 -0.73
C SER A 214 -8.36 22.48 -1.69
N LEU A 215 -9.21 23.35 -2.26
CA LEU A 215 -8.75 24.49 -3.05
C LEU A 215 -7.80 25.38 -2.25
N GLY A 216 -6.84 25.98 -2.95
CA GLY A 216 -5.83 26.86 -2.35
C GLY A 216 -4.75 26.13 -1.54
N GLN A 217 -4.84 24.80 -1.36
CA GLN A 217 -3.77 24.03 -0.73
C GLN A 217 -2.72 23.61 -1.75
N ALA A 218 -1.47 23.89 -1.42
CA ALA A 218 -0.34 23.57 -2.27
C ALA A 218 0.06 22.08 -2.13
N ASN A 219 0.14 21.39 -3.26
CA ASN A 219 0.68 20.04 -3.45
C ASN A 219 2.06 20.11 -4.11
N LEU A 220 3.05 19.43 -3.54
CA LEU A 220 4.38 19.32 -4.13
C LEU A 220 4.41 18.09 -5.04
N ILE A 221 4.41 18.30 -6.34
CA ILE A 221 4.43 17.21 -7.33
C ILE A 221 5.87 16.94 -7.72
N THR A 222 6.27 15.67 -7.77
CA THR A 222 7.62 15.28 -8.18
C THR A 222 7.56 14.08 -9.12
N VAL A 223 8.29 14.15 -10.22
CA VAL A 223 8.56 13.02 -11.12
C VAL A 223 10.06 12.75 -11.16
N ILE A 224 10.44 11.48 -11.16
CA ILE A 224 11.84 11.03 -11.18
C ILE A 224 11.99 10.05 -12.34
N LEU A 225 12.80 10.44 -13.31
CA LEU A 225 13.01 9.74 -14.56
C LEU A 225 14.36 9.04 -14.52
N ARG A 226 14.36 7.70 -14.43
CA ARG A 226 15.56 6.84 -14.45
C ARG A 226 15.46 5.87 -15.62
N GLY A 227 16.11 6.18 -16.74
CA GLY A 227 15.98 5.41 -17.96
C GLY A 227 14.54 5.44 -18.48
N ASN A 228 13.86 4.30 -18.47
CA ASN A 228 12.45 4.17 -18.87
C ASN A 228 11.49 4.17 -17.66
N THR A 229 12.02 4.16 -16.44
CA THR A 229 11.19 4.14 -15.24
C THR A 229 10.86 5.55 -14.81
N ILE A 230 9.57 5.79 -14.60
CA ILE A 230 8.99 7.04 -14.14
C ILE A 230 8.46 6.76 -12.74
N TYR A 231 9.07 7.35 -11.72
CA TYR A 231 8.50 7.37 -10.37
C TYR A 231 7.82 8.72 -10.15
N PHE A 232 6.72 8.73 -9.41
CA PHE A 232 6.06 9.96 -9.04
C PHE A 232 5.63 9.99 -7.58
N TYR A 233 5.70 11.19 -7.03
CA TYR A 233 5.49 11.48 -5.62
C TYR A 233 4.62 12.72 -5.51
N VAL A 234 3.78 12.72 -4.48
CA VAL A 234 3.00 13.90 -4.08
C VAL A 234 3.33 14.19 -2.63
N ASN A 235 3.63 15.45 -2.31
CA ASN A 235 3.99 15.88 -0.96
C ASN A 235 5.13 15.02 -0.34
N LYS A 236 6.12 14.67 -1.17
CA LYS A 236 7.28 13.82 -0.85
C LYS A 236 6.96 12.37 -0.49
N GLN A 237 5.72 11.93 -0.68
CA GLN A 237 5.28 10.55 -0.47
C GLN A 237 5.14 9.83 -1.81
N TYR A 238 5.58 8.58 -1.88
CA TYR A 238 5.50 7.76 -3.08
C TYR A 238 4.03 7.55 -3.47
N ALA A 239 3.69 7.86 -4.72
CA ALA A 239 2.35 7.68 -5.26
C ALA A 239 2.28 6.55 -6.30
N GLY A 240 3.36 6.31 -7.05
CA GLY A 240 3.42 5.20 -7.99
C GLY A 240 4.65 5.24 -8.90
N SER A 241 4.73 4.24 -9.77
CA SER A 241 5.72 4.21 -10.84
C SER A 241 5.23 3.42 -12.04
N VAL A 242 5.77 3.75 -13.22
CA VAL A 242 5.52 3.05 -14.48
C VAL A 242 6.83 2.88 -15.23
N ASN A 243 6.87 1.91 -16.14
CA ASN A 243 7.98 1.74 -17.07
C ASN A 243 7.49 1.94 -18.50
N ASP A 244 7.86 3.06 -19.11
CA ASP A 244 7.48 3.39 -20.48
C ASP A 244 8.69 3.93 -21.26
N SER A 245 8.74 3.62 -22.54
CA SER A 245 9.91 3.87 -23.38
C SER A 245 9.67 4.86 -24.52
N THR A 246 8.45 5.42 -24.63
CA THR A 246 8.00 6.31 -25.71
C THR A 246 8.88 7.54 -25.88
N TYR A 247 9.17 8.28 -24.80
CA TYR A 247 10.04 9.46 -24.84
C TYR A 247 11.24 9.33 -23.90
N LYS A 248 12.41 9.76 -24.39
CA LYS A 248 13.69 9.65 -23.68
C LYS A 248 14.17 10.97 -23.09
N SER A 249 13.79 12.08 -23.73
CA SER A 249 14.13 13.41 -23.30
C SER A 249 13.16 14.43 -23.86
N GLY A 250 13.16 15.63 -23.31
CA GLY A 250 12.41 16.75 -23.83
C GLY A 250 12.23 17.84 -22.79
N GLN A 251 11.36 18.78 -23.12
CA GLN A 251 10.94 19.89 -22.29
C GLN A 251 10.26 19.39 -21.01
N ILE A 252 10.32 20.21 -19.98
CA ILE A 252 9.41 20.15 -18.85
C ILE A 252 8.34 21.23 -18.99
N GLY A 253 7.24 21.05 -18.27
CA GLY A 253 6.27 22.11 -18.11
C GLY A 253 5.16 21.72 -17.17
N VAL A 254 4.15 22.57 -17.13
CA VAL A 254 2.97 22.41 -16.29
C VAL A 254 1.73 22.30 -17.16
N PHE A 255 0.62 21.86 -16.59
CA PHE A 255 -0.65 21.87 -17.30
C PHE A 255 -1.82 22.01 -16.35
N VAL A 256 -2.97 22.35 -16.92
CA VAL A 256 -4.27 22.47 -16.27
C VAL A 256 -5.29 21.62 -17.00
N ASP A 257 -6.26 21.04 -16.26
CA ASP A 257 -7.35 20.26 -16.84
C ASP A 257 -8.69 20.68 -16.23
N ALA A 258 -9.58 21.19 -17.09
CA ALA A 258 -10.94 21.57 -16.74
C ALA A 258 -11.91 20.44 -17.08
N HIS A 259 -11.97 19.38 -16.27
CA HIS A 259 -12.87 18.27 -16.51
C HIS A 259 -14.35 18.69 -16.56
N THR A 260 -14.79 19.46 -15.56
CA THR A 260 -16.19 19.81 -15.35
C THR A 260 -16.42 21.32 -15.29
N THR A 261 -15.41 22.09 -14.93
CA THR A 261 -15.51 23.55 -14.75
C THR A 261 -14.22 24.26 -15.14
N ALA A 262 -14.32 25.54 -15.46
CA ALA A 262 -13.17 26.41 -15.72
C ALA A 262 -12.16 26.29 -14.57
N THR A 263 -10.92 26.00 -14.92
CA THR A 263 -9.88 25.63 -13.96
C THR A 263 -8.69 26.58 -14.09
N ASP A 264 -8.14 26.99 -12.94
CA ASP A 264 -6.93 27.78 -12.81
C ASP A 264 -6.03 27.12 -11.76
N VAL A 265 -4.75 27.02 -12.11
CA VAL A 265 -3.73 26.35 -11.30
C VAL A 265 -2.49 27.22 -11.26
N ALA A 266 -2.08 27.58 -10.06
CA ALA A 266 -0.88 28.36 -9.79
C ALA A 266 0.30 27.42 -9.50
N PHE A 267 1.44 27.71 -10.11
CA PHE A 267 2.69 26.97 -9.96
C PHE A 267 3.79 27.89 -9.43
N THR A 268 4.57 27.38 -8.47
CA THR A 268 5.74 28.05 -7.90
C THR A 268 6.89 27.08 -7.72
N ASN A 269 8.11 27.60 -7.62
CA ASN A 269 9.31 26.85 -7.21
C ASN A 269 9.55 25.56 -8.02
N ALA A 270 9.73 25.70 -9.32
CA ALA A 270 10.17 24.60 -10.18
C ALA A 270 11.65 24.30 -9.97
N GLN A 271 11.98 23.03 -9.73
CA GLN A 271 13.35 22.57 -9.50
C GLN A 271 13.62 21.30 -10.33
N VAL A 272 14.80 21.23 -10.95
CA VAL A 272 15.25 20.03 -11.68
C VAL A 272 16.65 19.62 -11.24
N TRP A 273 16.83 18.34 -10.93
CA TRP A 273 18.13 17.71 -10.69
C TRP A 273 18.43 16.73 -11.81
N LYS A 274 19.66 16.73 -12.33
CA LYS A 274 20.11 15.73 -13.30
C LYS A 274 20.54 14.47 -12.55
N LEU A 275 20.22 13.29 -13.10
CA LEU A 275 20.55 11.98 -12.52
C LEU A 275 21.60 11.23 -13.33
#